data_AF-A0A7V8DPH1-F1
#
_entry.id   AF-A0A7V8DPH1-F1
#
_cell.length_a   1.000
_cell.length_b   1.000
_cell.length_c   1.000
_cell.angle_alpha   90.00
_cell.angle_beta   90.00
_cell.angle_gamma   90.00
#
_symmetry.space_group_name_H-M   'P 1'
#
loop_
_entity.id
_entity.type
_entity.pdbx_description
1 polymer ?
#
loop_
_entity_poly.entity_id
_entity_poly.type
_entity_poly.pdbx_seq_one_letter_code
_entity_poly.pdbx_strand_id
1 'polypeptide(L)'
;MISLNTFLKIFKDTNFERAALEDFYHSIKKTVILLRLGKPFLPEVFKQEERYQWAVLQLIDDPNLPIYDGADAQLLSAFIRSIEKEKKLRLHKRLMDKVKYWSALQDIIEERADLFKSIFDFSHKDERSCNAIADRYKRALDSRKRRTALEIGLGAGAAAAGAAALWYLTKKDKK
;
A
#
# COMPACT_ATOMS: atom_id res chain seq x y z
N MET A 1 -0.85 15.38 9.06
CA MET A 1 -0.61 14.14 9.79
C MET A 1 -0.04 14.58 11.11
N ILE A 2 -0.55 14.10 12.22
CA ILE A 2 0.02 14.37 13.55
C ILE A 2 1.52 14.12 13.54
N SER A 3 2.28 14.85 14.34
CA SER A 3 3.74 14.67 14.39
C SER A 3 4.11 13.28 14.94
N LEU A 4 5.29 12.78 14.58
CA LEU A 4 5.81 11.53 15.16
C LEU A 4 5.85 11.60 16.69
N ASN A 5 6.25 12.74 17.26
CA ASN A 5 6.27 12.92 18.71
C ASN A 5 4.86 12.83 19.32
N THR A 6 3.85 13.38 18.65
CA THR A 6 2.44 13.26 19.08
C THR A 6 1.98 11.81 19.01
N PHE A 7 2.31 11.13 17.90
CA PHE A 7 2.01 9.70 17.72
C PHE A 7 2.64 8.85 18.83
N LEU A 8 3.94 8.99 19.10
CA LEU A 8 4.63 8.24 20.15
C LEU A 8 4.07 8.53 21.55
N LYS A 9 3.55 9.74 21.80
CA LYS A 9 2.89 10.07 23.07
C LYS A 9 1.58 9.33 23.28
N ILE A 10 0.82 9.07 22.21
CA ILE A 10 -0.42 8.27 22.29
C ILE A 10 -0.09 6.85 22.75
N PHE A 11 1.02 6.30 22.27
CA PHE A 11 1.47 4.95 22.58
C PHE A 11 2.40 4.84 23.81
N LYS A 12 2.55 5.91 24.61
CA LYS A 12 3.57 5.97 25.68
C LYS A 12 3.42 4.86 26.75
N ASP A 13 2.18 4.44 27.02
CA ASP A 13 1.85 3.46 28.07
C ASP A 13 1.61 2.05 27.48
N THR A 14 2.07 1.83 26.25
CA THR A 14 1.97 0.54 25.55
C THR A 14 3.30 -0.21 25.59
N ASN A 15 3.25 -1.53 25.41
CA ASN A 15 4.44 -2.39 25.40
C ASN A 15 5.17 -2.43 24.03
N PHE A 16 4.88 -1.50 23.13
CA PHE A 16 5.54 -1.49 21.82
C PHE A 16 6.97 -0.95 21.92
N GLU A 17 7.88 -1.59 21.19
CA GLU A 17 9.19 -1.01 20.96
C GLU A 17 9.07 0.28 20.14
N ARG A 18 9.77 1.32 20.57
CA ARG A 18 9.76 2.62 19.90
C ARG A 18 10.11 2.51 18.41
N ALA A 19 11.10 1.70 18.06
CA ALA A 19 11.50 1.50 16.67
C ALA A 19 10.36 0.95 15.81
N ALA A 20 9.58 -0.02 16.34
CA ALA A 20 8.43 -0.57 15.65
C ALA A 20 7.32 0.48 15.42
N LEU A 21 7.11 1.38 16.39
CA LEU A 21 6.16 2.49 16.27
C LEU A 21 6.61 3.54 15.24
N GLU A 22 7.90 3.86 15.20
CA GLU A 22 8.46 4.79 14.22
C GLU A 22 8.35 4.21 12.79
N ASP A 23 8.71 2.94 12.62
CA ASP A 23 8.55 2.21 11.36
C ASP A 23 7.09 2.16 10.91
N PHE A 24 6.17 1.83 11.83
CA PHE A 24 4.73 1.86 11.59
C PHE A 24 4.28 3.24 11.10
N TYR A 25 4.61 4.30 11.85
CA TYR A 25 4.25 5.68 11.53
C TYR A 25 4.72 6.09 10.13
N HIS A 26 5.97 5.78 9.79
CA HIS A 26 6.53 6.11 8.47
C HIS A 26 5.93 5.26 7.35
N SER A 27 5.59 4.01 7.62
CA SER A 27 5.00 3.11 6.63
C SER A 27 3.64 3.59 6.15
N ILE A 28 2.84 4.28 6.99
CA ILE A 28 1.51 4.80 6.61
C ILE A 28 1.61 5.73 5.41
N LYS A 29 2.48 6.75 5.48
CA LYS A 29 2.70 7.67 4.35
C LYS A 29 3.19 6.93 3.11
N LYS A 30 4.08 5.96 3.30
CA LYS A 30 4.62 5.16 2.20
C LYS A 30 3.52 4.33 1.51
N THR A 31 2.63 3.70 2.25
CA THR A 31 1.48 2.96 1.70
C THR A 31 0.55 3.87 0.90
N VAL A 32 0.21 5.05 1.43
CA VAL A 32 -0.60 6.05 0.69
C VAL A 32 0.06 6.45 -0.64
N ILE A 33 1.38 6.65 -0.66
CA ILE A 33 2.13 6.97 -1.88
C ILE A 33 2.09 5.78 -2.86
N LEU A 34 2.37 4.57 -2.39
CA LEU A 34 2.44 3.38 -3.22
C LEU A 34 1.09 3.03 -3.86
N LEU A 35 -0.01 3.15 -3.10
CA LEU A 35 -1.37 2.96 -3.64
C LEU A 35 -1.66 3.93 -4.80
N ARG A 36 -1.20 5.19 -4.71
CA ARG A 36 -1.34 6.18 -5.80
C ARG A 36 -0.51 5.87 -7.05
N LEU A 37 0.55 5.06 -6.91
CA LEU A 37 1.34 4.57 -8.06
C LEU A 37 0.63 3.43 -8.81
N GLY A 38 -0.36 2.80 -8.18
CA GLY A 38 -1.24 1.80 -8.78
C GLY A 38 -0.62 0.41 -8.88
N LYS A 39 -1.23 -0.42 -9.74
CA LYS A 39 -0.99 -1.87 -9.86
C LYS A 39 0.48 -2.32 -9.85
N PRO A 40 1.43 -1.65 -10.53
CA PRO A 40 2.84 -2.10 -10.55
C PRO A 40 3.50 -2.12 -9.16
N PHE A 41 2.98 -1.34 -8.21
CA PHE A 41 3.55 -1.18 -6.88
C PHE A 41 2.80 -1.95 -5.79
N LEU A 42 1.72 -2.68 -6.14
CA LEU A 42 0.99 -3.53 -5.19
C LEU A 42 1.87 -4.54 -4.45
N PRO A 43 2.87 -5.20 -5.08
CA PRO A 43 3.78 -6.08 -4.35
C PRO A 43 4.56 -5.34 -3.23
N GLU A 44 4.90 -4.07 -3.44
CA GLU A 44 5.58 -3.27 -2.42
C GLU A 44 4.60 -2.82 -1.33
N VAL A 45 3.34 -2.51 -1.68
CA VAL A 45 2.27 -2.26 -0.70
C VAL A 45 2.14 -3.44 0.26
N PHE A 46 2.02 -4.66 -0.28
CA PHE A 46 1.91 -5.87 0.56
C PHE A 46 3.13 -6.11 1.44
N LYS A 47 4.35 -5.81 0.95
CA LYS A 47 5.57 -5.89 1.76
C LYS A 47 5.61 -4.86 2.88
N GLN A 48 5.18 -3.63 2.61
CA GLN A 48 5.09 -2.58 3.63
C GLN A 48 4.10 -2.98 4.72
N GLU A 49 2.93 -3.47 4.31
CA GLU A 49 1.91 -3.96 5.21
C GLU A 49 2.45 -5.06 6.12
N GLU A 50 2.99 -6.13 5.53
CA GLU A 50 3.47 -7.30 6.28
C GLU A 50 4.56 -6.95 7.29
N ARG A 51 5.51 -6.10 6.88
CA ARG A 51 6.74 -5.87 7.64
C ARG A 51 6.56 -4.83 8.75
N TYR A 52 5.76 -3.80 8.50
CA TYR A 52 5.75 -2.61 9.35
C TYR A 52 4.38 -2.29 9.93
N GLN A 53 3.30 -2.69 9.27
CA GLN A 53 1.94 -2.36 9.73
C GLN A 53 1.32 -3.48 10.52
N TRP A 54 1.31 -4.68 9.94
CA TRP A 54 0.56 -5.80 10.47
C TRP A 54 0.95 -6.09 11.92
N ALA A 55 2.24 -6.19 12.25
CA ALA A 55 2.73 -6.43 13.61
C ALA A 55 2.10 -5.51 14.68
N VAL A 56 1.94 -4.23 14.38
CA VAL A 56 1.33 -3.27 15.30
C VAL A 56 -0.19 -3.39 15.28
N LEU A 57 -0.81 -3.49 14.10
CA LEU A 57 -2.26 -3.54 13.93
C LEU A 57 -2.93 -4.67 14.72
N GLN A 58 -2.37 -5.88 14.68
CA GLN A 58 -2.95 -7.02 15.42
C GLN A 58 -2.92 -6.87 16.95
N LEU A 59 -2.11 -5.96 17.47
CA LEU A 59 -1.97 -5.68 18.90
C LEU A 59 -2.81 -4.47 19.34
N ILE A 60 -3.44 -3.78 18.39
CA ILE A 60 -4.34 -2.65 18.64
C ILE A 60 -5.75 -2.88 18.11
N ASP A 61 -6.19 -4.13 18.03
CA ASP A 61 -7.55 -4.45 17.58
C ASP A 61 -8.59 -4.47 18.72
N ASP A 62 -8.20 -4.12 19.94
CA ASP A 62 -9.13 -3.95 21.06
C ASP A 62 -9.57 -2.47 21.16
N PRO A 63 -10.86 -2.17 20.96
CA PRO A 63 -11.37 -0.79 21.04
C PRO A 63 -11.27 -0.19 22.46
N ASN A 64 -11.04 -0.99 23.50
CA ASN A 64 -10.93 -0.52 24.88
C ASN A 64 -9.50 -0.09 25.27
N LEU A 65 -8.56 -0.11 24.33
CA LEU A 65 -7.20 0.32 24.62
C LEU A 65 -7.15 1.82 24.95
N PRO A 66 -6.35 2.24 25.95
CA PRO A 66 -6.23 3.65 26.33
C PRO A 66 -5.78 4.59 25.20
N ILE A 67 -5.14 4.05 24.16
CA ILE A 67 -4.75 4.80 22.97
C ILE A 67 -5.95 5.38 22.19
N TYR A 68 -7.16 4.91 22.49
CA TYR A 68 -8.42 5.33 21.87
C TYR A 68 -9.27 6.27 22.73
N ASP A 69 -8.75 6.70 23.89
CA ASP A 69 -9.46 7.65 24.75
C ASP A 69 -9.81 8.95 24.00
N GLY A 70 -11.11 9.23 23.89
CA GLY A 70 -11.62 10.40 23.18
C GLY A 70 -11.65 10.26 21.64
N ALA A 71 -11.41 9.07 21.09
CA ALA A 71 -11.53 8.83 19.66
C ALA A 71 -12.99 8.88 19.18
N ASP A 72 -13.19 9.28 17.92
CA ASP A 72 -14.49 9.19 17.27
C ASP A 72 -14.93 7.73 17.16
N ALA A 73 -16.11 7.42 17.71
CA ALA A 73 -16.60 6.04 17.81
C ALA A 73 -16.83 5.39 16.44
N GLN A 74 -17.25 6.15 15.43
CA GLN A 74 -17.51 5.61 14.09
C GLN A 74 -16.19 5.29 13.38
N LEU A 75 -15.22 6.20 13.45
CA LEU A 75 -13.88 5.99 12.88
C LEU A 75 -13.16 4.84 13.58
N LEU A 76 -13.24 4.76 14.91
CA LEU A 76 -12.68 3.66 15.68
C LEU A 76 -13.30 2.32 15.27
N SER A 77 -14.64 2.25 15.22
CA SER A 77 -15.33 1.03 14.79
C SER A 77 -14.92 0.58 13.39
N ALA A 78 -14.84 1.50 12.43
CA ALA A 78 -14.39 1.20 11.08
C ALA A 78 -12.93 0.71 11.06
N PHE A 79 -12.06 1.32 11.85
CA PHE A 79 -10.65 0.95 11.98
C PHE A 79 -10.47 -0.45 12.54
N ILE A 80 -11.08 -0.75 13.68
CA ILE A 80 -11.02 -2.07 14.31
C ILE A 80 -11.58 -3.14 13.37
N ARG A 81 -12.72 -2.86 12.71
CA ARG A 81 -13.31 -3.78 11.73
C ARG A 81 -12.35 -4.08 10.56
N SER A 82 -11.56 -3.10 10.11
CA SER A 82 -10.57 -3.32 9.05
C SER A 82 -9.48 -4.31 9.48
N ILE A 83 -9.06 -4.26 10.75
CA ILE A 83 -8.07 -5.17 11.32
C ILE A 83 -8.66 -6.58 11.46
N GLU A 84 -9.89 -6.69 11.97
CA GLU A 84 -10.59 -7.98 12.09
C GLU A 84 -10.78 -8.67 10.73
N LYS A 85 -11.16 -7.91 9.70
CA LYS A 85 -11.27 -8.43 8.31
C LYS A 85 -9.95 -9.03 7.85
N GLU A 86 -8.84 -8.35 8.10
CA GLU A 86 -7.51 -8.87 7.74
C GLU A 86 -7.11 -10.08 8.57
N LYS A 87 -7.38 -10.10 9.89
CA LYS A 87 -7.15 -11.28 10.75
C LYS A 87 -7.87 -12.49 10.17
N LYS A 88 -9.16 -12.35 9.85
CA LYS A 88 -9.98 -13.41 9.22
C LYS A 88 -9.42 -13.83 7.87
N LEU A 89 -9.03 -12.88 7.01
CA LEU A 89 -8.45 -13.17 5.70
C LEU A 89 -7.14 -13.97 5.81
N ARG A 90 -6.25 -13.58 6.72
CA ARG A 90 -4.96 -14.25 6.96
C ARG A 90 -5.13 -15.67 7.49
N LEU A 91 -6.10 -15.91 8.37
CA LEU A 91 -6.44 -17.25 8.86
C LEU A 91 -6.88 -18.20 7.73
N HIS A 92 -7.65 -17.69 6.77
CA HIS A 92 -8.17 -18.48 5.64
C HIS A 92 -7.24 -18.50 4.42
N LYS A 93 -6.05 -17.90 4.51
CA LYS A 93 -5.10 -17.78 3.39
C LYS A 93 -4.83 -19.11 2.66
N ARG A 94 -4.72 -20.21 3.41
CA ARG A 94 -4.44 -21.55 2.85
C ARG A 94 -5.63 -22.17 2.11
N LEU A 95 -6.84 -21.70 2.40
CA LEU A 95 -8.11 -22.21 1.86
C LEU A 95 -8.62 -21.36 0.69
N MET A 96 -7.99 -20.22 0.43
CA MET A 96 -8.40 -19.28 -0.62
C MET A 96 -7.52 -19.39 -1.86
N ASP A 97 -8.13 -19.15 -3.02
CA ASP A 97 -7.40 -18.90 -4.25
C ASP A 97 -6.43 -17.71 -4.06
N LYS A 98 -5.22 -17.84 -4.63
CA LYS A 98 -4.15 -16.85 -4.46
C LYS A 98 -4.58 -15.47 -4.96
N VAL A 99 -5.23 -15.38 -6.12
CA VAL A 99 -5.65 -14.10 -6.70
C VAL A 99 -6.74 -13.47 -5.84
N LYS A 100 -7.72 -14.27 -5.41
CA LYS A 100 -8.78 -13.81 -4.51
C LYS A 100 -8.23 -13.29 -3.17
N TYR A 101 -7.24 -13.98 -2.60
CA TYR A 101 -6.59 -13.55 -1.36
C TYR A 101 -5.90 -12.19 -1.52
N TRP A 102 -5.09 -12.00 -2.57
CA TRP A 102 -4.39 -10.73 -2.77
C TRP A 102 -5.32 -9.58 -3.12
N SER A 103 -6.41 -9.84 -3.86
CA SER A 103 -7.45 -8.84 -4.14
C SER A 103 -8.14 -8.41 -2.85
N ALA A 104 -8.58 -9.36 -2.02
CA ALA A 104 -9.23 -9.03 -0.76
C ALA A 104 -8.29 -8.30 0.21
N LEU A 105 -7.00 -8.66 0.23
CA LEU A 105 -6.01 -7.96 1.04
C LEU A 105 -5.79 -6.54 0.54
N GLN A 106 -5.74 -6.33 -0.78
CA GLN A 106 -5.65 -5.00 -1.37
C GLN A 106 -6.83 -4.12 -0.94
N ASP A 107 -8.06 -4.62 -1.04
CA ASP A 107 -9.27 -3.86 -0.68
C ASP A 107 -9.23 -3.41 0.79
N ILE A 108 -8.75 -4.28 1.69
CA ILE A 108 -8.61 -3.95 3.11
C ILE A 108 -7.53 -2.89 3.34
N ILE A 109 -6.39 -3.00 2.67
CA ILE A 109 -5.29 -2.02 2.79
C ILE A 109 -5.74 -0.66 2.24
N GLU A 110 -6.51 -0.63 1.16
CA GLU A 110 -7.08 0.60 0.60
C GLU A 110 -8.09 1.25 1.58
N GLU A 111 -9.04 0.48 2.12
CA GLU A 111 -9.99 0.95 3.16
C GLU A 111 -9.23 1.55 4.35
N ARG A 112 -8.20 0.84 4.85
CA ARG A 112 -7.42 1.28 6.00
C ARG A 112 -6.53 2.49 5.71
N ALA A 113 -5.95 2.58 4.52
CA ALA A 113 -5.14 3.73 4.13
C ALA A 113 -5.96 5.03 4.09
N ASP A 114 -7.25 4.95 3.76
CA ASP A 114 -8.17 6.08 3.86
C ASP A 114 -8.50 6.41 5.32
N LEU A 115 -8.77 5.40 6.16
CA LEU A 115 -8.98 5.62 7.59
C LEU A 115 -7.77 6.27 8.27
N PHE A 116 -6.54 5.90 7.90
CA PHE A 116 -5.34 6.54 8.42
C PHE A 116 -5.27 8.04 8.13
N LYS A 117 -5.83 8.49 7.00
CA LYS A 117 -5.87 9.94 6.70
C LYS A 117 -6.72 10.68 7.72
N SER A 118 -7.86 10.11 8.09
CA SER A 118 -8.74 10.69 9.11
C SER A 118 -8.15 10.56 10.52
N ILE A 119 -7.72 9.36 10.90
CA ILE A 119 -7.24 9.05 12.26
C ILE A 119 -5.98 9.84 12.60
N PHE A 120 -5.04 9.95 11.65
CA PHE A 120 -3.79 10.67 11.87
C PHE A 120 -3.84 12.12 11.39
N ASP A 121 -5.03 12.66 11.12
CA ASP A 121 -5.24 14.07 10.74
C ASP A 121 -4.34 14.51 9.57
N PHE A 122 -4.44 13.83 8.42
CA PHE A 122 -3.72 14.19 7.21
C PHE A 122 -4.18 15.57 6.72
N SER A 123 -3.26 16.53 6.73
CA SER A 123 -3.54 17.84 6.18
C SER A 123 -3.56 17.79 4.65
N HIS A 124 -4.24 18.75 4.02
CA HIS A 124 -4.11 18.97 2.57
C HIS A 124 -2.65 19.15 2.10
N LYS A 125 -1.74 19.60 2.97
CA LYS A 125 -0.31 19.70 2.66
C LYS A 125 0.35 18.31 2.62
N ASP A 126 0.01 17.42 3.55
CA ASP A 126 0.51 16.04 3.55
C ASP A 126 0.04 15.28 2.31
N GLU A 127 -1.23 15.42 1.96
CA GLU A 127 -1.78 14.77 0.77
C GLU A 127 -1.12 15.28 -0.51
N ARG A 128 -0.94 16.60 -0.64
CA ARG A 128 -0.20 17.20 -1.76
C ARG A 128 1.25 16.73 -1.82
N SER A 129 1.91 16.61 -0.68
CA SER A 129 3.27 16.07 -0.60
C SER A 129 3.33 14.62 -1.09
N CYS A 130 2.40 13.77 -0.64
CA CYS A 130 2.30 12.38 -1.11
C CYS A 130 2.03 12.30 -2.62
N ASN A 131 1.17 13.19 -3.15
CA ASN A 131 0.92 13.30 -4.59
C ASN A 131 2.19 13.70 -5.35
N ALA A 132 2.86 14.76 -4.91
CA ALA A 132 4.08 15.23 -5.56
C ALA A 132 5.18 14.17 -5.59
N ILE A 133 5.33 13.39 -4.51
CA ILE A 133 6.25 12.26 -4.45
C ILE A 133 5.82 11.19 -5.45
N ALA A 134 4.56 10.76 -5.45
CA ALA A 134 4.05 9.76 -6.39
C ALA A 134 4.26 10.19 -7.85
N ASP A 135 4.01 11.46 -8.17
CA ASP A 135 4.20 12.01 -9.52
C ASP A 135 5.67 12.06 -9.93
N ARG A 136 6.59 12.28 -8.98
CA ARG A 136 8.02 12.21 -9.23
C ARG A 136 8.45 10.79 -9.58
N TYR A 137 7.93 9.80 -8.85
CA TYR A 137 8.18 8.38 -9.13
C TYR A 137 7.60 7.96 -10.49
N LYS A 138 6.36 8.38 -10.83
CA LYS A 138 5.76 8.11 -12.15
C LYS A 138 6.62 8.67 -13.28
N ARG A 139 7.03 9.94 -13.17
CA ARG A 139 7.92 10.58 -14.16
C ARG A 139 9.25 9.84 -14.33
N ALA A 140 9.85 9.37 -13.23
CA ALA A 140 11.09 8.59 -13.28
C ALA A 140 10.90 7.21 -13.91
N LEU A 141 9.75 6.57 -13.70
CA LEU A 141 9.42 5.30 -14.33
C LEU A 141 9.22 5.47 -15.85
N ASP A 142 8.50 6.51 -16.25
CA ASP A 142 8.22 6.81 -17.66
C ASP A 142 9.50 7.20 -18.42
N SER A 143 10.40 7.96 -17.79
CA SER A 143 11.70 8.29 -18.40
C SER A 143 12.57 7.04 -18.57
N ARG A 144 12.57 6.12 -17.60
CA ARG A 144 13.25 4.82 -17.74
C ARG A 144 12.65 3.99 -18.86
N LYS A 145 11.32 3.88 -18.94
CA LYS A 145 10.64 3.16 -20.03
C LYS A 145 11.00 3.73 -21.40
N ARG A 146 11.00 5.06 -21.55
CA ARG A 146 11.40 5.74 -22.79
C ARG A 146 12.87 5.46 -23.14
N ARG A 147 13.76 5.51 -22.16
CA ARG A 147 15.18 5.19 -22.36
C ARG A 147 15.39 3.74 -22.77
N THR A 148 14.76 2.79 -22.08
CA THR A 148 14.81 1.37 -22.43
C THR A 148 14.21 1.11 -23.82
N ALA A 149 13.13 1.78 -24.21
CA ALA A 149 12.58 1.69 -25.56
C ALA A 149 13.54 2.22 -26.63
N LEU A 150 14.27 3.31 -26.33
CA LEU A 150 15.31 3.87 -27.20
C LEU A 150 16.51 2.90 -27.32
N GLU A 151 16.95 2.32 -26.21
CA GLU A 151 18.09 1.37 -26.13
C GLU A 151 17.79 0.03 -26.83
N ILE A 152 16.52 -0.43 -26.83
CA ILE A 152 16.08 -1.64 -27.54
C ILE A 152 15.85 -1.37 -29.05
N GLY A 153 16.07 -0.15 -29.54
CA GLY A 153 15.92 0.17 -30.96
C GLY A 153 14.47 0.15 -31.44
N LEU A 154 13.51 0.46 -30.56
CA LEU A 154 12.10 0.72 -30.94
C LEU A 154 11.96 2.13 -31.54
N GLY A 155 12.79 2.46 -32.53
CA GLY A 155 12.49 3.51 -33.49
C GLY A 155 11.29 3.08 -34.34
N ALA A 156 10.50 4.04 -34.82
CA ALA A 156 9.16 3.89 -35.40
C ALA A 156 8.96 2.82 -36.52
N GLY A 157 10.00 2.14 -37.00
CA GLY A 157 9.91 0.99 -37.91
C GLY A 157 9.81 -0.40 -37.24
N ALA A 158 10.28 -0.57 -35.99
CA ALA A 158 10.37 -1.90 -35.36
C ALA A 158 9.07 -2.38 -34.71
N ALA A 159 8.13 -1.48 -34.37
CA ALA A 159 6.83 -1.85 -33.79
C ALA A 159 5.99 -2.71 -34.77
N ALA A 160 6.12 -2.48 -36.08
CA ALA A 160 5.49 -3.30 -37.11
C ALA A 160 6.15 -4.69 -37.26
N ALA A 161 7.49 -4.75 -37.19
CA ALA A 161 8.23 -6.00 -37.29
C ALA A 161 8.10 -6.88 -36.02
N GLY A 162 8.08 -6.26 -34.84
CA GLY A 162 7.88 -6.94 -33.56
C GLY A 162 6.47 -7.52 -33.40
N ALA A 163 5.45 -6.78 -33.83
CA ALA A 163 4.07 -7.28 -33.87
C ALA A 163 3.89 -8.41 -34.91
N ALA A 164 4.54 -8.30 -36.08
CA ALA A 164 4.52 -9.36 -37.09
C ALA A 164 5.27 -10.63 -36.65
N ALA A 165 6.39 -10.49 -35.94
CA ALA A 165 7.15 -11.62 -35.39
C ALA A 165 6.39 -12.33 -34.25
N LEU A 166 5.74 -11.59 -33.36
CA LEU A 166 4.86 -12.14 -32.32
C LEU A 166 3.64 -12.85 -32.92
N TRP A 167 3.05 -12.32 -34.00
CA TRP A 167 1.96 -12.97 -34.71
C TRP A 167 2.42 -14.25 -35.44
N TYR A 168 3.60 -14.25 -36.05
CA TYR A 168 4.14 -15.42 -36.76
C TYR A 168 4.48 -16.57 -35.80
N LEU A 169 5.05 -16.27 -34.62
CA LEU A 169 5.36 -17.26 -33.59
C LEU A 169 4.07 -17.86 -32.98
N THR A 170 3.09 -17.03 -32.65
CA THR A 170 1.81 -17.51 -32.07
C THR A 170 0.94 -18.32 -33.03
N LYS A 171 1.18 -18.23 -34.35
CA LYS A 171 0.48 -19.06 -35.35
C LYS A 171 1.13 -20.45 -35.55
N LYS A 172 2.43 -20.60 -35.24
CA LYS A 172 3.12 -21.89 -35.35
C LYS A 172 2.80 -22.86 -34.21
N ASP A 173 2.44 -22.33 -33.03
CA ASP A 173 2.08 -23.15 -31.85
C ASP A 173 0.63 -23.67 -31.88
N LYS A 174 -0.11 -23.45 -32.98
CA LYS A 174 -1.49 -23.95 -33.17
C LYS A 174 -1.63 -24.99 -34.29
N LYS A 175 -0.56 -25.71 -34.64
CA LYS A 175 -0.62 -26.90 -35.48
C LYS A 175 -0.06 -28.11 -34.75
#